data_AF-A0A1M5HZ66-F1
#
_entry.id   AF-A0A1M5HZ66-F1
#
_cell.length_a   1.000
_cell.length_b   1.000
_cell.length_c   1.000
_cell.angle_alpha   90.00
_cell.angle_beta   90.00
_cell.angle_gamma   90.00
#
_symmetry.space_group_name_H-M   'P 1'
#
loop_
_entity.id
_entity.type
_entity.pdbx_description
1 polymer ?
#
loop_
_entity_poly.entity_id
_entity_poly.type
_entity_poly.pdbx_seq_one_letter_code
_entity_poly.pdbx_strand_id
1 'polypeptide(L)'
;MTRLHVEIEDFVRASRTLADEVADPLHDRYWTLQTTLQDNGGMAGADPGGHSWAVGYDAAARSVLAATARLVTGTWTTAAMFSQSARNYAAAEAASTPSPADERSTTALLDALPMTLDIGDAWTPPTAAGAGGDDGPLGWSVVRHLVGYLWPNGDTGRLRTVGDAWLACGGASSTATCLLGPMAQPFVAHRLPEADDMQTVCRGVQRRLEDLGNAHLALGHACHDYADQLDHCHDEIKSELAWLAGESAGIQIVGAVASAFTLGGAEGPTQGVQAARIAAAAARIAEFIQKLGTSAHGLGAPIRAARATADEVRAALQSLASTRLVRAGVTDVRSIARTGRAAHDGARSRRAMTTLRDAKGEVGAEGRLAAGERRPADAVSDESRKHILDGDATGGGHRWPGRPGKTPFPEHWTDDRIIDNVGEVVSSPTTRWHVQTGGGAKYTRSGKPAVWRAWEVRDGVRLRVVWEPATGRIRSAFPDDGPAMGAVVAP
;
A
#
# COMPACT_ATOMS: atom_id res chain seq x y z
N MET A 1 -6.49 -3.50 40.34
CA MET A 1 -5.86 -2.73 39.25
C MET A 1 -4.75 -3.59 38.67
N THR A 2 -5.04 -4.30 37.59
CA THR A 2 -4.07 -5.15 36.90
C THR A 2 -3.20 -4.23 36.04
N ARG A 3 -1.89 -4.16 36.30
CA ARG A 3 -0.94 -3.42 35.46
C ARG A 3 -1.01 -4.00 34.05
N LEU A 4 -1.40 -3.19 33.08
CA LEU A 4 -1.21 -3.50 31.66
C LEU A 4 0.29 -3.33 31.40
N HIS A 5 1.07 -4.41 31.46
CA HIS A 5 2.47 -4.37 31.01
C HIS A 5 2.44 -4.40 29.48
N VAL A 6 2.24 -3.23 28.89
CA VAL A 6 2.47 -3.01 27.47
C VAL A 6 3.94 -2.64 27.34
N GLU A 7 4.77 -3.61 27.00
CA GLU A 7 6.17 -3.32 26.75
C GLU A 7 6.26 -2.58 25.40
N ILE A 8 6.61 -1.30 25.43
CA ILE A 8 6.92 -0.48 24.25
C ILE A 8 7.90 -1.22 23.31
N GLU A 9 8.77 -2.05 23.91
CA GLU A 9 9.70 -2.94 23.23
C GLU A 9 9.04 -3.94 22.26
N ASP A 10 7.82 -4.43 22.54
CA ASP A 10 7.12 -5.37 21.64
C ASP A 10 6.64 -4.66 20.37
N PHE A 11 6.15 -3.43 20.49
CA PHE A 11 5.81 -2.59 19.33
C PHE A 11 7.05 -2.25 18.49
N VAL A 12 8.16 -1.95 19.17
CA VAL A 12 9.42 -1.61 18.51
C VAL A 12 9.98 -2.82 17.77
N ARG A 13 9.96 -4.00 18.42
CA ARG A 13 10.36 -5.26 17.80
C ARG A 13 9.50 -5.54 16.57
N ALA A 14 8.18 -5.45 16.70
CA ALA A 14 7.27 -5.70 15.58
C ALA A 14 7.50 -4.73 14.41
N SER A 15 7.67 -3.45 14.71
CA SER A 15 7.99 -2.44 13.70
C SER A 15 9.30 -2.72 12.98
N ARG A 16 10.36 -3.12 13.71
CA ARG A 16 11.66 -3.43 13.11
C ARG A 16 11.63 -4.70 12.28
N THR A 17 10.98 -5.77 12.76
CA THR A 17 10.82 -6.99 11.96
C THR A 17 10.07 -6.72 10.66
N LEU A 18 9.00 -5.90 10.68
CA LEU A 18 8.29 -5.52 9.46
C LEU A 18 9.14 -4.70 8.48
N ALA A 19 9.93 -3.75 8.98
CA ALA A 19 10.76 -2.89 8.13
C ALA A 19 12.04 -3.63 7.68
N ASP A 20 12.87 -4.00 8.63
CA ASP A 20 14.26 -4.41 8.43
C ASP A 20 14.35 -5.87 7.95
N GLU A 21 13.44 -6.74 8.39
CA GLU A 21 13.49 -8.18 8.07
C GLU A 21 12.50 -8.60 6.98
N VAL A 22 11.52 -7.76 6.65
CA VAL A 22 10.51 -8.06 5.61
C VAL A 22 10.54 -7.08 4.46
N ALA A 23 10.29 -5.79 4.72
CA ALA A 23 10.14 -4.81 3.64
C ALA A 23 11.47 -4.54 2.93
N ASP A 24 12.57 -4.35 3.66
CA ASP A 24 13.89 -4.05 3.09
C ASP A 24 14.42 -5.21 2.22
N PRO A 25 14.43 -6.49 2.69
CA PRO A 25 14.87 -7.59 1.84
C PRO A 25 13.98 -7.80 0.60
N LEU A 26 12.66 -7.58 0.73
CA LEU A 26 11.75 -7.68 -0.40
C LEU A 26 11.98 -6.55 -1.41
N HIS A 27 12.23 -5.33 -0.93
CA HIS A 27 12.58 -4.18 -1.76
C HIS A 27 13.88 -4.41 -2.54
N ASP A 28 14.93 -4.94 -1.90
CA ASP A 28 16.19 -5.26 -2.56
C ASP A 28 16.02 -6.30 -3.67
N ARG A 29 15.19 -7.33 -3.42
CA ARG A 29 14.88 -8.35 -4.43
C ARG A 29 14.05 -7.78 -5.57
N TYR A 30 13.10 -6.90 -5.25
CA TYR A 30 12.30 -6.18 -6.24
C TYR A 30 13.19 -5.32 -7.15
N TRP A 31 14.13 -4.55 -6.58
CA TRP A 31 15.07 -3.74 -7.35
C TRP A 31 15.99 -4.59 -8.25
N THR A 32 16.49 -5.70 -7.71
CA THR A 32 17.30 -6.66 -8.48
C THR A 32 16.50 -7.20 -9.67
N LEU A 33 15.25 -7.62 -9.44
CA LEU A 33 14.35 -8.10 -10.48
C LEU A 33 14.11 -7.04 -11.57
N GLN A 34 13.86 -5.78 -11.19
CA GLN A 34 13.68 -4.69 -12.16
C GLN A 34 14.92 -4.53 -13.05
N THR A 35 16.11 -4.54 -12.46
CA THR A 35 17.37 -4.42 -13.19
C THR A 35 17.57 -5.60 -14.13
N THR A 36 17.33 -6.83 -13.67
CA THR A 36 17.42 -8.02 -14.52
C THR A 36 16.43 -7.97 -15.68
N LEU A 37 15.19 -7.56 -15.45
CA LEU A 37 14.20 -7.41 -16.52
C LEU A 37 14.61 -6.33 -17.52
N GLN A 38 15.15 -5.20 -17.05
CA GLN A 38 15.62 -4.10 -17.88
C GLN A 38 16.72 -4.56 -18.86
N ASP A 39 17.65 -5.39 -18.39
CA ASP A 39 18.80 -5.86 -19.16
C ASP A 39 18.47 -7.03 -20.10
N ASN A 40 17.33 -7.70 -19.89
CA ASN A 40 16.94 -8.93 -20.59
C ASN A 40 15.67 -8.77 -21.45
N GLY A 41 15.36 -7.54 -21.89
CA GLY A 41 14.33 -7.32 -22.90
C GLY A 41 14.56 -8.13 -24.18
N GLY A 42 13.47 -8.49 -24.86
CA GLY A 42 13.52 -9.26 -26.11
C GLY A 42 13.85 -10.75 -25.98
N MET A 43 13.91 -11.28 -24.76
CA MET A 43 14.29 -12.67 -24.48
C MET A 43 13.41 -13.74 -25.13
N ALA A 44 12.15 -13.45 -25.43
CA ALA A 44 11.20 -14.43 -25.96
C ALA A 44 11.39 -14.73 -27.46
N GLY A 45 12.19 -13.92 -28.16
CA GLY A 45 12.39 -14.03 -29.61
C GLY A 45 11.43 -13.16 -30.41
N ALA A 46 11.77 -12.98 -31.69
CA ALA A 46 11.03 -12.22 -32.68
C ALA A 46 10.08 -13.09 -33.52
N ASP A 47 10.10 -14.42 -33.35
CA ASP A 47 9.18 -15.32 -34.02
C ASP A 47 7.73 -15.15 -33.52
N PRO A 48 6.71 -15.65 -34.26
CA PRO A 48 5.31 -15.50 -33.87
C PRO A 48 4.96 -16.20 -32.54
N GLY A 49 5.64 -17.31 -32.20
CA GLY A 49 5.47 -18.02 -30.94
C GLY A 49 5.99 -17.18 -29.77
N GLY A 50 7.22 -16.66 -29.90
CA GLY A 50 7.82 -15.72 -28.96
C GLY A 50 6.97 -14.49 -28.70
N HIS A 51 6.45 -13.85 -29.75
CA HIS A 51 5.54 -12.71 -29.61
C HIS A 51 4.23 -13.08 -28.89
N SER A 52 3.63 -14.23 -29.23
CA SER A 52 2.38 -14.68 -28.61
C SER A 52 2.56 -14.92 -27.11
N TRP A 53 3.66 -15.59 -26.71
CA TRP A 53 3.98 -15.81 -25.31
C TRP A 53 4.25 -14.49 -24.57
N ALA A 54 5.04 -13.59 -25.18
CA ALA A 54 5.40 -12.30 -24.60
C ALA A 54 4.17 -11.43 -24.26
N VAL A 55 3.10 -11.45 -25.06
CA VAL A 55 1.87 -10.68 -24.78
C VAL A 55 1.27 -11.04 -23.41
N GLY A 56 1.21 -12.33 -23.10
CA GLY A 56 0.73 -12.81 -21.81
C GLY A 56 1.69 -12.49 -20.68
N TYR A 57 2.97 -12.81 -20.88
CA TYR A 57 4.03 -12.60 -19.90
C TYR A 57 4.19 -11.12 -19.51
N ASP A 58 4.30 -10.21 -20.48
CA ASP A 58 4.53 -8.78 -20.23
C ASP A 58 3.39 -8.15 -19.43
N ALA A 59 2.14 -8.57 -19.71
CA ALA A 59 0.98 -8.09 -18.97
C ALA A 59 0.98 -8.58 -17.52
N ALA A 60 1.36 -9.84 -17.29
CA ALA A 60 1.48 -10.37 -15.94
C ALA A 60 2.66 -9.75 -15.18
N ALA A 61 3.83 -9.63 -15.81
CA ALA A 61 5.01 -9.00 -15.24
C ALA A 61 4.70 -7.58 -14.73
N ARG A 62 4.03 -6.74 -15.55
CA ARG A 62 3.58 -5.40 -15.13
C ARG A 62 2.68 -5.44 -13.89
N SER A 63 1.65 -6.29 -13.87
CA SER A 63 0.73 -6.37 -12.74
C SER A 63 1.44 -6.87 -11.48
N VAL A 64 2.28 -7.90 -11.58
CA VAL A 64 3.01 -8.47 -10.45
C VAL A 64 3.99 -7.44 -9.88
N LEU A 65 4.80 -6.77 -10.71
CA LEU A 65 5.72 -5.71 -10.25
C LEU A 65 5.00 -4.58 -9.51
N ALA A 66 3.90 -4.08 -10.08
CA ALA A 66 3.12 -3.01 -9.46
C ALA A 66 2.48 -3.44 -8.13
N ALA A 67 2.08 -4.72 -8.02
CA ALA A 67 1.60 -5.29 -6.77
C ALA A 67 2.73 -5.44 -5.74
N THR A 68 3.94 -5.86 -6.17
CA THR A 68 5.13 -6.00 -5.30
C THR A 68 5.53 -4.66 -4.70
N ALA A 69 5.62 -3.61 -5.52
CA ALA A 69 5.95 -2.27 -5.04
C ALA A 69 4.96 -1.77 -3.97
N ARG A 70 3.66 -1.99 -4.21
CA ARG A 70 2.60 -1.66 -3.24
C ARG A 70 2.67 -2.50 -1.98
N LEU A 71 3.02 -3.78 -2.08
CA LEU A 71 3.13 -4.66 -0.92
C LEU A 71 4.31 -4.26 -0.03
N VAL A 72 5.47 -3.95 -0.64
CA VAL A 72 6.63 -3.39 0.07
C VAL A 72 6.25 -2.10 0.79
N THR A 73 5.63 -1.14 0.07
CA THR A 73 5.15 0.13 0.64
C THR A 73 4.13 -0.09 1.76
N GLY A 74 3.19 -1.03 1.57
CA GLY A 74 2.19 -1.39 2.57
C GLY A 74 2.81 -2.02 3.82
N THR A 75 3.92 -2.75 3.66
CA THR A 75 4.65 -3.38 4.77
C THR A 75 5.39 -2.32 5.59
N TRP A 76 6.11 -1.37 4.96
CA TRP A 76 6.68 -0.22 5.67
C TRP A 76 5.61 0.66 6.32
N THR A 77 4.46 0.83 5.66
CA THR A 77 3.31 1.56 6.25
C THR A 77 2.81 0.84 7.50
N THR A 78 2.73 -0.49 7.47
CA THR A 78 2.36 -1.30 8.64
C THR A 78 3.41 -1.16 9.76
N ALA A 79 4.71 -1.20 9.43
CA ALA A 79 5.77 -0.92 10.39
C ALA A 79 5.59 0.46 11.04
N ALA A 80 5.28 1.49 10.24
CA ALA A 80 5.03 2.83 10.74
C ALA A 80 3.78 2.91 11.66
N MET A 81 2.76 2.06 11.47
CA MET A 81 1.62 1.95 12.39
C MET A 81 2.03 1.39 13.75
N PHE A 82 2.87 0.35 13.78
CA PHE A 82 3.44 -0.18 15.04
C PHE A 82 4.33 0.87 15.72
N SER A 83 5.13 1.59 14.94
CA SER A 83 5.92 2.72 15.43
C SER A 83 5.07 3.82 16.05
N GLN A 84 3.96 4.18 15.41
CA GLN A 84 3.05 5.19 15.94
C GLN A 84 2.35 4.70 17.22
N SER A 85 2.00 3.41 17.30
CA SER A 85 1.43 2.80 18.51
C SER A 85 2.43 2.87 19.67
N ALA A 86 3.70 2.51 19.43
CA ALA A 86 4.78 2.65 20.42
C ALA A 86 4.89 4.09 20.96
N ARG A 87 4.86 5.09 20.07
CA ARG A 87 4.90 6.51 20.45
C ARG A 87 3.67 6.93 21.26
N ASN A 88 2.48 6.41 20.94
CA ASN A 88 1.25 6.72 21.67
C ASN A 88 1.28 6.14 23.10
N TYR A 89 1.69 4.88 23.27
CA TYR A 89 1.83 4.26 24.60
C TYR A 89 2.93 4.92 25.43
N ALA A 90 4.07 5.23 24.82
CA ALA A 90 5.16 5.93 25.51
C ALA A 90 4.73 7.32 26.01
N ALA A 91 3.98 8.08 25.19
CA ALA A 91 3.45 9.36 25.61
C ALA A 91 2.45 9.22 26.79
N ALA A 92 1.59 8.20 26.75
CA ALA A 92 0.64 7.90 27.82
C ALA A 92 1.35 7.51 29.13
N GLU A 93 2.41 6.71 29.06
CA GLU A 93 3.22 6.33 30.22
C GLU A 93 3.97 7.54 30.79
N ALA A 94 4.65 8.34 29.95
CA ALA A 94 5.34 9.55 30.40
C ALA A 94 4.39 10.56 31.09
N ALA A 95 3.15 10.68 30.61
CA ALA A 95 2.12 11.50 31.24
C ALA A 95 1.61 10.94 32.57
N SER A 96 1.74 9.63 32.80
CA SER A 96 1.26 8.92 33.99
C SER A 96 2.33 8.78 35.07
N THR A 97 3.56 8.42 34.68
CA THR A 97 4.71 8.15 35.55
C THR A 97 5.96 8.89 35.05
N PRO A 98 6.09 10.21 35.28
CA PRO A 98 7.17 10.97 34.65
C PRO A 98 8.51 10.71 35.34
N SER A 99 9.44 10.09 34.60
CA SER A 99 10.80 9.70 35.01
C SER A 99 11.81 10.17 33.96
N PRO A 100 12.68 11.16 34.27
CA PRO A 100 13.57 11.76 33.27
C PRO A 100 14.59 10.80 32.64
N ALA A 101 14.99 9.75 33.36
CA ALA A 101 15.94 8.75 32.87
C ALA A 101 15.25 7.79 31.88
N ASP A 102 14.05 7.32 32.22
CA ASP A 102 13.26 6.42 31.37
C ASP A 102 12.73 7.15 30.13
N GLU A 103 12.36 8.44 30.26
CA GLU A 103 11.97 9.30 29.14
C GLU A 103 13.09 9.45 28.10
N ARG A 104 14.34 9.63 28.53
CA ARG A 104 15.48 9.81 27.62
C ARG A 104 15.80 8.52 26.85
N SER A 105 15.80 7.37 27.53
CA SER A 105 16.00 6.06 26.90
C SER A 105 14.87 5.71 25.93
N THR A 106 13.62 5.95 26.31
CA THR A 106 12.43 5.70 25.47
C THR A 106 12.43 6.61 24.24
N THR A 107 12.77 7.89 24.40
CA THR A 107 12.84 8.84 23.27
C THR A 107 13.88 8.41 22.24
N ALA A 108 15.09 8.04 22.67
CA ALA A 108 16.13 7.55 21.77
C ALA A 108 15.71 6.30 20.98
N LEU A 109 14.98 5.40 21.65
CA LEU A 109 14.47 4.16 21.05
C LEU A 109 13.36 4.44 20.01
N LEU A 110 12.48 5.41 20.27
CA LEU A 110 11.42 5.82 19.35
C LEU A 110 11.92 6.67 18.17
N ASP A 111 12.95 7.49 18.35
CA ASP A 111 13.53 8.29 17.27
C ASP A 111 14.25 7.41 16.23
N ALA A 112 14.72 6.24 16.63
CA ALA A 112 15.33 5.23 15.76
C ALA A 112 14.32 4.29 15.07
N LEU A 113 13.01 4.57 15.16
CA LEU A 113 11.98 3.75 14.52
C LEU A 113 11.77 4.10 13.04
N PRO A 114 11.43 3.11 12.20
CA PRO A 114 11.29 3.30 10.76
C PRO A 114 10.14 4.27 10.42
N MET A 115 10.32 5.01 9.33
CA MET A 115 9.28 5.81 8.69
C MET A 115 8.78 5.13 7.42
N THR A 116 7.58 5.48 6.98
CA THR A 116 7.05 5.00 5.70
C THR A 116 7.92 5.50 4.54
N LEU A 117 8.27 4.59 3.62
CA LEU A 117 8.88 4.89 2.34
C LEU A 117 7.91 4.46 1.22
N ASP A 118 7.58 5.36 0.31
CA ASP A 118 6.81 5.05 -0.90
C ASP A 118 7.78 4.94 -2.08
N ILE A 119 7.83 3.75 -2.68
CA ILE A 119 8.74 3.43 -3.79
C ILE A 119 8.07 3.58 -5.16
N GLY A 120 6.78 3.94 -5.21
CA GLY A 120 6.02 4.12 -6.45
C GLY A 120 5.77 2.82 -7.22
N ASP A 121 4.73 2.81 -8.06
CA ASP A 121 4.29 1.65 -8.86
C ASP A 121 4.38 1.88 -10.38
N ALA A 122 5.05 2.96 -10.80
CA ALA A 122 5.01 3.45 -12.18
C ALA A 122 6.03 2.81 -13.14
N TRP A 123 6.93 1.96 -12.65
CA TRP A 123 7.94 1.35 -13.51
C TRP A 123 7.34 0.23 -14.39
N THR A 124 7.64 0.27 -15.68
CA THR A 124 7.23 -0.75 -16.65
C THR A 124 8.45 -1.47 -17.21
N PRO A 125 8.51 -2.80 -17.16
CA PRO A 125 9.61 -3.57 -17.75
C PRO A 125 9.60 -3.45 -19.28
N PRO A 126 10.76 -3.61 -19.94
CA PRO A 126 10.79 -3.78 -21.39
C PRO A 126 10.00 -5.03 -21.80
N THR A 127 9.52 -5.04 -23.04
CA THR A 127 8.84 -6.20 -23.63
C THR A 127 9.78 -7.41 -23.70
N ALA A 128 9.24 -8.59 -23.42
CA ALA A 128 9.94 -9.85 -23.67
C ALA A 128 10.02 -10.18 -25.17
N ALA A 129 9.16 -9.61 -26.02
CA ALA A 129 9.19 -9.86 -27.46
C ALA A 129 10.46 -9.28 -28.11
N GLY A 130 11.16 -10.08 -28.89
CA GLY A 130 12.41 -9.73 -29.55
C GLY A 130 12.22 -8.85 -30.78
N ALA A 131 13.20 -8.00 -31.07
CA ALA A 131 13.22 -7.14 -32.25
C ALA A 131 13.94 -7.83 -33.43
N GLY A 132 13.19 -8.58 -34.24
CA GLY A 132 13.65 -9.15 -35.52
C GLY A 132 14.69 -10.29 -35.45
N GLY A 133 14.99 -10.86 -36.62
CA GLY A 133 16.00 -11.91 -36.85
C GLY A 133 15.41 -13.26 -37.28
N ASP A 134 15.89 -13.81 -38.40
CA ASP A 134 15.61 -15.18 -38.87
C ASP A 134 16.92 -15.87 -39.31
N ASP A 135 18.01 -15.51 -38.64
CA ASP A 135 19.33 -16.09 -38.82
C ASP A 135 19.36 -17.43 -38.07
N GLY A 136 18.53 -18.37 -38.53
CA GLY A 136 18.45 -19.71 -37.96
C GLY A 136 19.78 -20.46 -38.02
N PRO A 137 19.84 -21.69 -37.46
CA PRO A 137 21.08 -22.46 -37.36
C PRO A 137 21.70 -22.77 -38.73
N LEU A 138 22.94 -23.25 -38.74
CA LEU A 138 23.59 -23.75 -39.96
C LEU A 138 22.67 -24.75 -40.68
N GLY A 139 22.43 -24.52 -41.97
CA GLY A 139 21.49 -25.32 -42.78
C GLY A 139 20.04 -24.84 -42.77
N TRP A 140 19.66 -23.87 -41.93
CA TRP A 140 18.30 -23.32 -41.90
C TRP A 140 17.86 -22.74 -43.24
N SER A 141 18.74 -22.01 -43.93
CA SER A 141 18.46 -21.39 -45.24
C SER A 141 18.03 -22.39 -46.31
N VAL A 142 18.42 -23.66 -46.20
CA VAL A 142 18.03 -24.76 -47.11
C VAL A 142 16.55 -25.07 -47.03
N VAL A 143 16.02 -25.10 -45.82
CA VAL A 143 14.64 -25.56 -45.55
C VAL A 143 13.68 -24.40 -45.27
N ARG A 144 14.19 -23.21 -44.96
CA ARG A 144 13.43 -22.02 -44.56
C ARG A 144 12.18 -21.76 -45.40
N HIS A 145 12.31 -21.77 -46.73
CA HIS A 145 11.20 -21.49 -47.64
C HIS A 145 10.14 -22.60 -47.70
N LEU A 146 10.50 -23.83 -47.32
CA LEU A 146 9.63 -25.01 -47.32
C LEU A 146 8.95 -25.22 -45.98
N VAL A 147 9.62 -24.89 -44.88
CA VAL A 147 9.09 -25.04 -43.51
C VAL A 147 7.87 -24.14 -43.29
N GLY A 148 7.88 -22.92 -43.85
CA GLY A 148 6.76 -21.97 -43.71
C GLY A 148 6.64 -21.31 -42.34
N TYR A 149 7.62 -21.53 -41.46
CA TYR A 149 7.73 -20.91 -40.14
C TYR A 149 9.07 -20.19 -39.98
N LEU A 150 9.11 -19.17 -39.12
CA LEU A 150 10.36 -18.54 -38.70
C LEU A 150 11.09 -19.43 -37.69
N TRP A 151 12.41 -19.33 -37.64
CA TRP A 151 13.21 -19.96 -36.59
C TRP A 151 12.79 -19.43 -35.20
N PRO A 152 12.43 -20.29 -34.24
CA PRO A 152 12.12 -19.86 -32.87
C PRO A 152 13.37 -19.28 -32.22
N ASN A 153 13.54 -17.97 -32.19
CA ASN A 153 14.82 -17.32 -31.91
C ASN A 153 14.92 -16.74 -30.49
N GLY A 154 14.13 -17.24 -29.55
CA GLY A 154 14.23 -16.87 -28.14
C GLY A 154 15.60 -17.19 -27.53
N ASP A 155 16.03 -16.32 -26.61
CA ASP A 155 17.29 -16.45 -25.88
C ASP A 155 17.03 -17.20 -24.57
N THR A 156 17.35 -18.50 -24.56
CA THR A 156 17.08 -19.39 -23.42
C THR A 156 17.94 -19.05 -22.19
N GLY A 157 19.10 -18.43 -22.38
CA GLY A 157 19.94 -17.94 -21.28
C GLY A 157 19.33 -16.73 -20.57
N ARG A 158 18.82 -15.76 -21.35
CA ARG A 158 18.11 -14.59 -20.80
C ARG A 158 16.81 -15.00 -20.12
N LEU A 159 16.03 -15.90 -20.72
CA LEU A 159 14.81 -16.44 -20.12
C LEU A 159 15.07 -17.06 -18.75
N ARG A 160 16.09 -17.91 -18.62
CA ARG A 160 16.47 -18.50 -17.33
C ARG A 160 16.96 -17.47 -16.32
N THR A 161 17.77 -16.51 -16.77
CA THR A 161 18.25 -15.40 -15.93
C THR A 161 17.10 -14.60 -15.33
N VAL A 162 16.09 -14.28 -16.16
CA VAL A 162 14.87 -13.61 -15.70
C VAL A 162 14.02 -14.53 -14.82
N GLY A 163 13.92 -15.81 -15.17
CA GLY A 163 13.24 -16.83 -14.37
C GLY A 163 13.79 -16.91 -12.95
N ASP A 164 15.11 -16.96 -12.80
CA ASP A 164 15.78 -17.00 -11.49
C ASP A 164 15.53 -15.74 -10.66
N ALA A 165 15.48 -14.56 -11.29
CA ALA A 165 15.17 -13.31 -10.61
C ALA A 165 13.73 -13.30 -10.06
N TRP A 166 12.76 -13.81 -10.82
CA TRP A 166 11.38 -13.99 -10.35
C TRP A 166 11.32 -14.98 -9.18
N LEU A 167 11.96 -16.15 -9.32
CA LEU A 167 12.00 -17.17 -8.27
C LEU A 167 12.63 -16.63 -6.97
N ALA A 168 13.71 -15.85 -7.06
CA ALA A 168 14.35 -15.23 -5.91
C ALA A 168 13.43 -14.25 -5.16
N CYS A 169 12.62 -13.47 -5.88
CA CYS A 169 11.64 -12.56 -5.26
C CYS A 169 10.48 -13.33 -4.60
N GLY A 170 10.01 -14.43 -5.23
CA GLY A 170 9.04 -15.35 -4.64
C GLY A 170 9.56 -16.03 -3.36
N GLY A 171 10.84 -16.43 -3.36
CA GLY A 171 11.52 -16.98 -2.18
C GLY A 171 11.61 -15.98 -1.02
N ALA A 172 11.92 -14.72 -1.29
CA ALA A 172 11.93 -13.68 -0.26
C ALA A 172 10.54 -13.45 0.35
N SER A 173 9.48 -13.48 -0.46
CA SER A 173 8.09 -13.38 0.02
C SER A 173 7.71 -14.56 0.93
N SER A 174 8.18 -15.75 0.61
CA SER A 174 7.96 -16.96 1.42
C SER A 174 8.68 -16.87 2.77
N THR A 175 9.94 -16.42 2.77
CA THR A 175 10.71 -16.17 4.01
C THR A 175 10.04 -15.14 4.89
N ALA A 176 9.57 -14.03 4.30
CA ALA A 176 8.85 -12.99 5.03
C ALA A 176 7.57 -13.51 5.71
N THR A 177 6.81 -14.38 5.03
CA THR A 177 5.59 -14.98 5.56
C THR A 177 5.85 -15.74 6.86
N CYS A 178 6.97 -16.47 6.95
CA CYS A 178 7.37 -17.20 8.17
C CYS A 178 7.68 -16.28 9.37
N LEU A 179 8.20 -15.08 9.12
CA LEU A 179 8.55 -14.10 10.17
C LEU A 179 7.31 -13.43 10.79
N LEU A 180 6.27 -13.21 9.98
CA LEU A 180 5.05 -12.51 10.41
C LEU A 180 4.12 -13.36 11.30
N GLY A 181 4.12 -14.68 11.13
CA GLY A 181 3.21 -15.57 11.85
C GLY A 181 3.29 -15.48 13.39
N PRO A 182 4.50 -15.47 13.99
CA PRO A 182 4.67 -15.32 15.43
C PRO A 182 4.45 -13.90 15.98
N MET A 183 4.57 -12.87 15.12
CA MET A 183 4.65 -11.47 15.57
C MET A 183 3.37 -10.93 16.23
N ALA A 184 2.20 -11.46 15.88
CA ALA A 184 0.93 -10.99 16.40
C ALA A 184 0.54 -11.58 17.77
N GLN A 185 1.31 -12.56 18.27
CA GLN A 185 1.02 -13.30 19.51
C GLN A 185 1.10 -12.44 20.79
N PRO A 186 2.13 -11.59 21.01
CA PRO A 186 2.27 -10.83 22.25
C PRO A 186 1.11 -9.84 22.48
N PHE A 187 0.61 -9.20 21.42
CA PHE A 187 -0.43 -8.17 21.52
C PHE A 187 -1.79 -8.70 22.00
N VAL A 188 -2.14 -9.94 21.63
CA VAL A 188 -3.37 -10.60 22.14
C VAL A 188 -3.22 -11.02 23.59
N ALA A 189 -2.03 -11.45 24.01
CA ALA A 189 -1.78 -11.76 25.42
C ALA A 189 -1.98 -10.53 26.32
N HIS A 190 -1.70 -9.33 25.82
CA HIS A 190 -1.79 -8.07 26.57
C HIS A 190 -3.19 -7.43 26.59
N ARG A 191 -4.19 -8.00 25.89
CA ARG A 191 -5.58 -7.48 25.78
C ARG A 191 -5.64 -5.98 25.45
N LEU A 192 -4.83 -5.54 24.50
CA LEU A 192 -4.92 -4.17 23.99
C LEU A 192 -6.29 -3.94 23.33
N PRO A 193 -6.91 -2.76 23.48
CA PRO A 193 -8.15 -2.42 22.77
C PRO A 193 -8.07 -2.66 21.26
N GLU A 194 -6.90 -2.46 20.67
CA GLU A 194 -6.61 -2.59 19.24
C GLU A 194 -5.91 -3.90 18.83
N ALA A 195 -5.79 -4.88 19.73
CA ALA A 195 -5.06 -6.12 19.45
C ALA A 195 -5.64 -6.91 18.26
N ASP A 196 -6.96 -6.99 18.16
CA ASP A 196 -7.66 -7.72 17.09
C ASP A 196 -7.45 -7.06 15.72
N ASP A 197 -7.43 -5.73 15.68
CA ASP A 197 -7.14 -4.95 14.46
C ASP A 197 -5.69 -5.17 14.01
N MET A 198 -4.73 -5.16 14.96
CA MET A 198 -3.32 -5.45 14.67
C MET A 198 -3.13 -6.86 14.11
N GLN A 199 -3.77 -7.87 14.71
CA GLN A 199 -3.73 -9.23 14.17
C GLN A 199 -4.30 -9.31 12.76
N THR A 200 -5.40 -8.62 12.51
CA THR A 200 -6.07 -8.58 11.20
C THR A 200 -5.15 -7.98 10.15
N VAL A 201 -4.48 -6.87 10.46
CA VAL A 201 -3.51 -6.22 9.55
C VAL A 201 -2.32 -7.14 9.27
N CYS A 202 -1.70 -7.74 10.31
CA CYS A 202 -0.56 -8.65 10.14
C CYS A 202 -0.92 -9.87 9.28
N ARG A 203 -2.07 -10.51 9.53
CA ARG A 203 -2.54 -11.64 8.71
C ARG A 203 -2.85 -11.21 7.27
N GLY A 204 -3.36 -9.99 7.10
CA GLY A 204 -3.59 -9.41 5.78
C GLY A 204 -2.30 -9.24 4.97
N VAL A 205 -1.24 -8.73 5.59
CA VAL A 205 0.09 -8.61 4.97
C VAL A 205 0.67 -9.99 4.68
N GLN A 206 0.61 -10.92 5.64
CA GLN A 206 1.11 -12.30 5.47
C GLN A 206 0.45 -13.01 4.29
N ARG A 207 -0.87 -12.96 4.19
CA ARG A 207 -1.61 -13.57 3.07
C ARG A 207 -1.19 -12.98 1.72
N ARG A 208 -0.96 -11.67 1.65
CA ARG A 208 -0.55 -11.00 0.41
C ARG A 208 0.87 -11.33 0.00
N LEU A 209 1.77 -11.52 0.95
CA LEU A 209 3.12 -12.03 0.68
C LEU A 209 3.07 -13.45 0.10
N GLU A 210 2.20 -14.31 0.63
CA GLU A 210 2.00 -15.65 0.09
C GLU A 210 1.40 -15.64 -1.32
N ASP A 211 0.28 -14.92 -1.51
CA ASP A 211 -0.39 -14.78 -2.80
C ASP A 211 0.56 -14.24 -3.87
N LEU A 212 1.32 -13.19 -3.55
CA LEU A 212 2.24 -12.58 -4.48
C LEU A 212 3.52 -13.39 -4.66
N GLY A 213 4.00 -14.07 -3.62
CA GLY A 213 5.11 -15.02 -3.72
C GLY A 213 4.81 -16.11 -4.74
N ASN A 214 3.61 -16.69 -4.69
CA ASN A 214 3.14 -17.67 -5.67
C ASN A 214 3.06 -17.10 -7.09
N ALA A 215 2.65 -15.83 -7.25
CA ALA A 215 2.63 -15.17 -8.55
C ALA A 215 4.05 -14.96 -9.13
N HIS A 216 5.04 -14.60 -8.30
CA HIS A 216 6.44 -14.52 -8.73
C HIS A 216 6.96 -15.91 -9.15
N LEU A 217 6.68 -16.95 -8.35
CA LEU A 217 7.09 -18.33 -8.68
C LEU A 217 6.49 -18.80 -10.01
N ALA A 218 5.22 -18.49 -10.27
CA ALA A 218 4.56 -18.84 -11.52
C ALA A 218 5.22 -18.17 -12.75
N LEU A 219 5.62 -16.90 -12.65
CA LEU A 219 6.36 -16.22 -13.72
C LEU A 219 7.78 -16.79 -13.89
N GLY A 220 8.45 -17.10 -12.78
CA GLY A 220 9.77 -17.72 -12.80
C GLY A 220 9.77 -19.08 -13.51
N HIS A 221 8.85 -19.96 -13.13
CA HIS A 221 8.68 -21.25 -13.79
C HIS A 221 8.27 -21.09 -15.27
N ALA A 222 7.37 -20.18 -15.60
CA ALA A 222 6.98 -19.96 -16.99
C ALA A 222 8.15 -19.53 -17.89
N CYS A 223 9.12 -18.77 -17.38
CA CYS A 223 10.34 -18.43 -18.10
C CYS A 223 11.25 -19.66 -18.31
N HIS A 224 11.46 -20.46 -17.26
CA HIS A 224 12.27 -21.70 -17.34
C HIS A 224 11.62 -22.72 -18.28
N ASP A 225 10.32 -22.97 -18.13
CA ASP A 225 9.56 -23.90 -18.98
C ASP A 225 9.61 -23.48 -20.45
N TYR A 226 9.51 -22.17 -20.73
CA TYR A 226 9.61 -21.68 -22.11
C TYR A 226 11.04 -21.84 -22.67
N ALA A 227 12.06 -21.58 -21.85
CA ALA A 227 13.46 -21.82 -22.23
C ALA A 227 13.73 -23.30 -22.53
N ASP A 228 13.21 -24.22 -21.72
CA ASP A 228 13.36 -25.66 -21.92
C ASP A 228 12.64 -26.14 -23.18
N GLN A 229 11.45 -25.60 -23.47
CA GLN A 229 10.72 -25.88 -24.71
C GLN A 229 11.48 -25.37 -25.94
N LEU A 230 12.10 -24.19 -25.87
CA LEU A 230 12.94 -23.64 -26.94
C LEU A 230 14.18 -24.49 -27.17
N ASP A 231 14.92 -24.85 -26.12
CA ASP A 231 16.12 -25.69 -26.26
C ASP A 231 15.77 -27.06 -26.85
N HIS A 232 14.67 -27.69 -26.40
CA HIS A 232 14.20 -28.94 -26.97
C HIS A 232 13.89 -28.82 -28.47
N CYS A 233 13.16 -27.78 -28.87
CA CYS A 233 12.85 -27.51 -30.27
C CYS A 233 14.13 -27.22 -31.08
N HIS A 234 15.07 -26.44 -30.54
CA HIS A 234 16.34 -26.15 -31.18
C HIS A 234 17.15 -27.41 -31.43
N ASP A 235 17.21 -28.33 -30.47
CA ASP A 235 17.96 -29.57 -30.58
C ASP A 235 17.33 -30.52 -31.62
N GLU A 236 16.01 -30.65 -31.65
CA GLU A 236 15.29 -31.43 -32.67
C GLU A 236 15.57 -30.88 -34.08
N ILE A 237 15.48 -29.55 -34.27
CA ILE A 237 15.74 -28.92 -35.58
C ILE A 237 17.21 -29.07 -35.98
N LYS A 238 18.16 -28.80 -35.06
CA LYS A 238 19.60 -28.96 -35.35
C LYS A 238 19.94 -30.41 -35.68
N SER A 239 19.33 -31.37 -35.01
CA SER A 239 19.51 -32.81 -35.28
C SER A 239 19.00 -33.18 -36.68
N GLU A 240 17.80 -32.72 -37.05
CA GLU A 240 17.21 -32.97 -38.36
C GLU A 240 18.05 -32.34 -39.50
N LEU A 241 18.55 -31.11 -39.30
CA LEU A 241 19.44 -30.45 -40.25
C LEU A 241 20.80 -31.18 -40.37
N ALA A 242 21.36 -31.67 -39.26
CA ALA A 242 22.59 -32.45 -39.25
C ALA A 242 22.40 -33.81 -39.94
N TRP A 243 21.26 -34.46 -39.75
CA TRP A 243 20.90 -35.70 -40.45
C TRP A 243 20.85 -35.49 -41.97
N LEU A 244 20.19 -34.42 -42.42
CA LEU A 244 20.11 -34.07 -43.84
C LEU A 244 21.50 -33.80 -44.45
N ALA A 245 22.39 -33.14 -43.69
CA ALA A 245 23.77 -32.91 -44.13
C ALA A 245 24.61 -34.21 -44.17
N GLY A 246 24.41 -35.12 -43.22
CA GLY A 246 25.18 -36.37 -43.09
C GLY A 246 24.94 -37.38 -44.21
N GLU A 247 23.72 -37.44 -44.77
CA GLU A 247 23.41 -38.32 -45.90
C GLU A 247 23.94 -37.83 -47.26
N SER A 248 24.41 -36.58 -47.35
CA SER A 248 24.79 -35.94 -48.62
C SER A 248 26.21 -36.27 -49.13
N ALA A 249 26.88 -37.28 -48.55
CA ALA A 249 28.24 -37.76 -48.86
C ALA A 249 29.40 -36.78 -48.51
N GLY A 250 30.04 -37.00 -47.35
CA GLY A 250 31.46 -36.71 -47.11
C GLY A 250 31.94 -35.24 -46.96
N ILE A 251 32.17 -34.84 -45.70
CA ILE A 251 33.25 -33.95 -45.18
C ILE A 251 33.03 -32.41 -45.12
N GLN A 252 33.42 -31.88 -43.94
CA GLN A 252 33.83 -30.52 -43.52
C GLN A 252 32.86 -29.34 -43.69
N ILE A 253 32.25 -29.02 -42.55
CA ILE A 253 31.99 -27.69 -41.96
C ILE A 253 32.10 -26.53 -42.96
N VAL A 254 30.92 -25.99 -43.30
CA VAL A 254 30.60 -24.69 -43.93
C VAL A 254 30.48 -24.65 -45.47
N GLY A 255 31.16 -25.51 -46.23
CA GLY A 255 31.11 -25.43 -47.72
C GLY A 255 30.03 -26.29 -48.41
N ALA A 256 29.73 -27.48 -47.88
CA ALA A 256 29.02 -28.52 -48.63
C ALA A 256 27.49 -28.30 -48.74
N VAL A 257 26.88 -27.62 -47.77
CA VAL A 257 25.43 -27.36 -47.76
C VAL A 257 25.05 -26.39 -48.90
N ALA A 258 25.94 -25.47 -49.27
CA ALA A 258 25.76 -24.62 -50.44
C ALA A 258 26.09 -25.37 -51.76
N SER A 259 27.05 -26.31 -51.75
CA SER A 259 27.41 -27.06 -52.97
C SER A 259 26.42 -28.17 -53.34
N ALA A 260 25.58 -28.62 -52.40
CA ALA A 260 24.44 -29.50 -52.69
C ALA A 260 23.37 -28.81 -53.57
N PHE A 261 23.43 -27.48 -53.72
CA PHE A 261 22.52 -26.67 -54.53
C PHE A 261 23.03 -26.31 -55.94
N THR A 262 24.21 -26.75 -56.36
CA THR A 262 24.79 -26.34 -57.66
C THR A 262 24.31 -27.14 -58.88
N LEU A 263 23.02 -27.48 -59.01
CA LEU A 263 22.52 -28.21 -60.19
C LEU A 263 21.19 -27.66 -60.72
N GLY A 264 21.24 -26.40 -61.18
CA GLY A 264 20.31 -25.92 -62.19
C GLY A 264 20.72 -26.45 -63.57
N GLY A 265 20.03 -27.49 -64.07
CA GLY A 265 19.93 -27.80 -65.49
C GLY A 265 20.76 -28.96 -66.05
N ALA A 266 20.53 -30.20 -65.61
CA ALA A 266 20.58 -31.41 -66.45
C ALA A 266 20.06 -32.63 -65.65
N GLU A 267 19.05 -33.29 -66.20
CA GLU A 267 18.22 -34.30 -65.56
C GLU A 267 18.92 -35.66 -65.41
N GLY A 268 18.85 -36.25 -64.21
CA GLY A 268 19.25 -37.62 -63.93
C GLY A 268 18.37 -38.22 -62.82
N PRO A 269 18.15 -39.56 -62.82
CA PRO A 269 17.17 -40.24 -61.95
C PRO A 269 17.41 -40.13 -60.43
N THR A 270 18.51 -39.51 -59.99
CA THR A 270 18.90 -39.34 -58.59
C THR A 270 18.38 -38.05 -57.93
N GLN A 271 17.88 -37.07 -58.70
CA GLN A 271 17.46 -35.75 -58.18
C GLN A 271 16.13 -35.77 -57.41
N GLY A 272 15.17 -36.62 -57.82
CA GLY A 272 13.86 -36.70 -57.15
C GLY A 272 13.94 -37.20 -55.70
N VAL A 273 14.89 -38.10 -55.41
CA VAL A 273 15.09 -38.65 -54.06
C VAL A 273 15.58 -37.57 -53.09
N GLN A 274 16.49 -36.69 -53.52
CA GLN A 274 17.03 -35.64 -52.67
C GLN A 274 16.01 -34.53 -52.39
N ALA A 275 15.26 -34.10 -53.40
CA ALA A 275 14.17 -33.13 -53.21
C ALA A 275 13.10 -33.65 -52.25
N ALA A 276 12.75 -34.94 -52.34
CA ALA A 276 11.80 -35.57 -51.42
C ALA A 276 12.31 -35.61 -49.96
N ARG A 277 13.62 -35.86 -49.75
CA ARG A 277 14.23 -35.84 -48.40
C ARG A 277 14.21 -34.45 -47.78
N ILE A 278 14.56 -33.41 -48.54
CA ILE A 278 14.50 -32.01 -48.09
C ILE A 278 13.07 -31.62 -47.73
N ALA A 279 12.09 -31.97 -48.57
CA ALA A 279 10.68 -31.72 -48.29
C ALA A 279 10.20 -32.45 -47.01
N ALA A 280 10.61 -33.70 -46.82
CA ALA A 280 10.28 -34.47 -45.63
C ALA A 280 10.92 -33.89 -44.35
N ALA A 281 12.17 -33.43 -44.42
CA ALA A 281 12.84 -32.75 -43.31
C ALA A 281 12.15 -31.43 -42.97
N ALA A 282 11.79 -30.62 -43.98
CA ALA A 282 11.05 -29.38 -43.77
C ALA A 282 9.68 -29.62 -43.11
N ALA A 283 8.96 -30.69 -43.48
CA ALA A 283 7.70 -31.06 -42.85
C ALA A 283 7.87 -31.48 -41.38
N ARG A 284 8.91 -32.25 -41.05
CA ARG A 284 9.23 -32.61 -39.65
C ARG A 284 9.60 -31.39 -38.81
N ILE A 285 10.41 -30.49 -39.35
CA ILE A 285 10.78 -29.22 -38.70
C ILE A 285 9.53 -28.36 -38.43
N ALA A 286 8.62 -28.26 -39.41
CA ALA A 286 7.35 -27.55 -39.21
C ALA A 286 6.52 -28.18 -38.08
N GLU A 287 6.48 -29.51 -37.97
CA GLU A 287 5.82 -30.23 -36.87
C GLU A 287 6.45 -29.89 -35.50
N PHE A 288 7.79 -29.84 -35.41
CA PHE A 288 8.48 -29.45 -34.18
C PHE A 288 8.14 -28.02 -33.75
N ILE A 289 8.10 -27.06 -34.69
CA ILE A 289 7.73 -25.67 -34.40
C ILE A 289 6.25 -25.55 -33.99
N GLN A 290 5.35 -26.33 -34.60
CA GLN A 290 3.94 -26.38 -34.19
C GLN A 290 3.76 -26.97 -32.78
N LYS A 291 4.53 -28.00 -32.42
CA LYS A 291 4.56 -28.56 -31.07
C LYS A 291 5.01 -27.53 -30.04
N LEU A 292 6.09 -26.80 -30.33
CA LEU A 292 6.55 -25.68 -29.50
C LEU A 292 5.43 -24.66 -29.29
N GLY A 293 4.75 -24.24 -30.37
CA GLY A 293 3.62 -23.33 -30.27
C GLY A 293 2.54 -23.85 -29.32
N THR A 294 2.17 -25.12 -29.42
CA THR A 294 1.14 -25.73 -28.55
C THR A 294 1.57 -25.78 -27.09
N SER A 295 2.81 -26.17 -26.82
CA SER A 295 3.38 -26.22 -25.47
C SER A 295 3.48 -24.83 -24.83
N ALA A 296 3.90 -23.81 -25.59
CA ALA A 296 3.99 -22.44 -25.12
C ALA A 296 2.61 -21.85 -24.79
N HIS A 297 1.55 -22.20 -25.54
CA HIS A 297 0.18 -21.83 -25.19
C HIS A 297 -0.27 -22.44 -23.86
N GLY A 298 0.24 -23.63 -23.52
CA GLY A 298 0.00 -24.29 -22.22
C GLY A 298 0.51 -23.47 -21.02
N LEU A 299 1.56 -22.67 -21.21
CA LEU A 299 2.12 -21.79 -20.17
C LEU A 299 1.25 -20.55 -19.89
N GLY A 300 0.28 -20.26 -20.76
CA GLY A 300 -0.55 -19.05 -20.63
C GLY A 300 -1.51 -19.07 -19.44
N ALA A 301 -1.97 -20.24 -18.98
CA ALA A 301 -2.91 -20.32 -17.85
C ALA A 301 -2.26 -19.91 -16.50
N PRO A 302 -1.10 -20.45 -16.11
CA PRO A 302 -0.36 -19.98 -14.94
C PRO A 302 -0.05 -18.48 -14.99
N ILE A 303 0.38 -17.95 -16.13
CA ILE A 303 0.69 -16.53 -16.33
C ILE A 303 -0.56 -15.65 -16.08
N ARG A 304 -1.73 -16.04 -16.63
CA ARG A 304 -2.99 -15.32 -16.41
C ARG A 304 -3.44 -15.37 -14.96
N ALA A 305 -3.26 -16.50 -14.28
CA ALA A 305 -3.57 -16.64 -12.86
C ALA A 305 -2.67 -15.73 -12.01
N ALA A 306 -1.36 -15.71 -12.25
CA ALA A 306 -0.41 -14.83 -11.57
C ALA A 306 -0.80 -13.36 -11.71
N ARG A 307 -1.21 -12.94 -12.93
CA ARG A 307 -1.73 -11.59 -13.17
C ARG A 307 -3.00 -11.29 -12.36
N ALA A 308 -3.99 -12.18 -12.38
CA ALA A 308 -5.24 -12.00 -11.66
C ALA A 308 -4.99 -11.84 -10.15
N THR A 309 -4.17 -12.72 -9.58
CA THR A 309 -3.73 -12.64 -8.18
C THR A 309 -3.08 -11.28 -7.87
N ALA A 310 -2.17 -10.81 -8.73
CA ALA A 310 -1.52 -9.51 -8.52
C ALA A 310 -2.50 -8.34 -8.59
N ASP A 311 -3.45 -8.36 -9.53
CA ASP A 311 -4.48 -7.31 -9.64
C ASP A 311 -5.42 -7.31 -8.42
N GLU A 312 -5.77 -8.47 -7.87
CA GLU A 312 -6.54 -8.59 -6.62
C GLU A 312 -5.77 -8.07 -5.40
N VAL A 313 -4.50 -8.48 -5.24
CA VAL A 313 -3.62 -7.98 -4.17
C VAL A 313 -3.51 -6.46 -4.25
N ARG A 314 -3.31 -5.92 -5.46
CA ARG A 314 -3.21 -4.48 -5.71
C ARG A 314 -4.47 -3.73 -5.29
N ALA A 315 -5.65 -4.20 -5.71
CA ALA A 315 -6.93 -3.60 -5.32
C ALA A 315 -7.09 -3.62 -3.79
N ALA A 316 -6.72 -4.74 -3.16
CA ALA A 316 -6.91 -4.94 -1.74
C ALA A 316 -5.86 -4.22 -0.85
N LEU A 317 -4.79 -3.67 -1.44
CA LEU A 317 -3.82 -2.78 -0.80
C LEU A 317 -4.15 -1.29 -0.93
N GLN A 318 -5.12 -0.91 -1.78
CA GLN A 318 -5.50 0.50 -1.93
C GLN A 318 -6.04 1.12 -0.64
N SER A 319 -6.75 0.34 0.18
CA SER A 319 -7.26 0.80 1.47
C SER A 319 -6.13 1.10 2.46
N LEU A 320 -5.09 0.26 2.50
CA LEU A 320 -3.90 0.44 3.34
C LEU A 320 -3.12 1.72 2.98
N ALA A 321 -3.01 2.03 1.69
CA ALA A 321 -2.35 3.26 1.23
C ALA A 321 -3.10 4.55 1.65
N SER A 322 -4.39 4.45 1.98
CA SER A 322 -5.21 5.57 2.45
C SER A 322 -5.23 5.73 3.98
N THR A 323 -4.65 4.79 4.73
CA THR A 323 -4.68 4.79 6.19
C THR A 323 -3.78 5.90 6.76
N ARG A 324 -4.37 6.76 7.59
CA ARG A 324 -3.63 7.81 8.30
C ARG A 324 -3.16 7.33 9.67
N LEU A 325 -1.90 7.61 9.99
CA LEU A 325 -1.35 7.37 11.33
C LEU A 325 -2.04 8.26 12.36
N VAL A 326 -2.63 7.66 13.39
CA VAL A 326 -3.34 8.36 14.47
C VAL A 326 -2.39 8.65 15.63
N ARG A 327 -2.24 9.94 15.98
CA ARG A 327 -1.49 10.37 17.16
C ARG A 327 -2.44 10.56 18.34
N ALA A 328 -2.17 9.88 19.45
CA ALA A 328 -2.98 10.02 20.66
C ALA A 328 -2.77 11.40 21.30
N GLY A 329 -3.87 12.08 21.65
CA GLY A 329 -3.84 13.27 22.48
C GLY A 329 -3.67 12.89 23.94
N VAL A 330 -2.49 13.13 24.52
CA VAL A 330 -2.19 12.78 25.91
C VAL A 330 -2.18 14.02 26.80
N THR A 331 -2.87 13.97 27.94
CA THR A 331 -2.87 15.03 28.96
C THR A 331 -2.10 14.56 30.19
N ASP A 332 -1.12 15.37 30.64
CA ASP A 332 -0.27 15.08 31.79
C ASP A 332 -1.11 14.92 33.09
N VAL A 333 -1.00 13.78 33.78
CA VAL A 333 -1.71 13.51 35.04
C VAL A 333 -1.29 14.49 36.14
N ARG A 334 -0.04 15.00 36.14
CA ARG A 334 0.39 16.08 37.03
C ARG A 334 -0.32 17.39 36.72
N SER A 335 -0.74 17.65 35.48
CA SER A 335 -1.57 18.82 35.16
C SER A 335 -2.95 18.69 35.79
N ILE A 336 -3.57 17.52 35.70
CA ILE A 336 -4.88 17.22 36.32
C ILE A 336 -4.77 17.25 37.85
N ALA A 337 -3.70 16.68 38.42
CA ALA A 337 -3.45 16.69 39.85
C ALA A 337 -3.06 18.09 40.38
N ARG A 338 -2.38 18.94 39.59
CA ARG A 338 -2.13 20.35 39.93
C ARG A 338 -3.42 21.16 39.90
N THR A 339 -4.25 20.99 38.88
CA THR A 339 -5.57 21.64 38.80
C THR A 339 -6.50 21.13 39.91
N GLY A 340 -6.44 19.83 40.23
CA GLY A 340 -7.16 19.22 41.34
C GLY A 340 -6.67 19.71 42.70
N ARG A 341 -5.35 19.84 42.91
CA ARG A 341 -4.77 20.44 44.12
C ARG A 341 -5.11 21.92 44.22
N ALA A 342 -5.00 22.70 43.16
CA ALA A 342 -5.41 24.10 43.11
C ALA A 342 -6.93 24.25 43.34
N ALA A 343 -7.75 23.33 42.83
CA ALA A 343 -9.19 23.30 43.08
C ALA A 343 -9.52 22.87 44.52
N HIS A 344 -8.74 21.96 45.11
CA HIS A 344 -8.87 21.50 46.49
C HIS A 344 -8.37 22.56 47.49
N ASP A 345 -7.27 23.25 47.20
CA ASP A 345 -6.76 24.39 47.96
C ASP A 345 -7.71 25.57 47.83
N GLY A 346 -8.22 25.84 46.62
CA GLY A 346 -9.30 26.79 46.38
C GLY A 346 -10.62 26.39 47.04
N ALA A 347 -10.89 25.09 47.23
CA ALA A 347 -12.04 24.59 48.00
C ALA A 347 -11.79 24.70 49.51
N ARG A 348 -10.55 24.59 49.99
CA ARG A 348 -10.15 24.82 51.38
C ARG A 348 -10.22 26.31 51.74
N SER A 349 -9.76 27.19 50.85
CA SER A 349 -9.93 28.65 50.93
C SER A 349 -11.39 29.07 50.82
N ARG A 350 -12.18 28.42 49.94
CA ARG A 350 -13.63 28.61 49.89
C ARG A 350 -14.34 28.06 51.12
N ARG A 351 -13.88 26.95 51.72
CA ARG A 351 -14.38 26.45 53.01
C ARG A 351 -14.07 27.40 54.15
N ALA A 352 -12.90 28.04 54.17
CA ALA A 352 -12.58 29.10 55.12
C ALA A 352 -13.46 30.35 54.89
N MET A 353 -13.75 30.69 53.64
CA MET A 353 -14.70 31.76 53.29
C MET A 353 -16.17 31.37 53.52
N THR A 354 -16.57 30.10 53.39
CA THR A 354 -17.91 29.64 53.71
C THR A 354 -18.07 29.47 55.22
N THR A 355 -17.06 29.12 56.01
CA THR A 355 -17.18 29.30 57.48
C THR A 355 -17.38 30.76 57.88
N LEU A 356 -16.90 31.73 57.09
CA LEU A 356 -17.19 33.15 57.26
C LEU A 356 -18.57 33.57 56.70
N ARG A 357 -19.14 32.80 55.76
CA ARG A 357 -20.39 33.10 55.05
C ARG A 357 -21.60 32.27 55.52
N ASP A 358 -21.38 31.11 56.12
CA ASP A 358 -22.34 30.21 56.77
C ASP A 358 -22.66 30.72 58.19
N ALA A 359 -21.89 31.70 58.69
CA ALA A 359 -22.39 32.68 59.66
C ALA A 359 -23.51 33.59 59.09
N LYS A 360 -23.88 33.45 57.80
CA LYS A 360 -24.74 34.40 57.09
C LYS A 360 -25.65 33.83 56.00
N GLY A 361 -25.84 32.51 55.88
CA GLY A 361 -26.96 31.98 55.08
C GLY A 361 -26.72 30.65 54.37
N GLU A 362 -27.30 29.60 54.94
CA GLU A 362 -27.81 28.40 54.26
C GLU A 362 -28.74 28.83 53.09
N VAL A 363 -28.92 28.14 51.94
CA VAL A 363 -29.34 26.75 51.72
C VAL A 363 -29.08 26.33 50.23
N GLY A 364 -28.66 25.06 50.01
CA GLY A 364 -29.02 24.16 48.86
C GLY A 364 -28.08 24.11 47.64
N ALA A 365 -27.16 23.14 47.46
CA ALA A 365 -27.31 21.71 47.04
C ALA A 365 -27.55 21.55 45.51
N GLU A 366 -27.01 20.60 44.73
CA GLU A 366 -26.04 19.47 44.83
C GLU A 366 -25.82 18.94 43.38
N GLY A 367 -24.83 18.07 43.12
CA GLY A 367 -24.84 17.18 41.94
C GLY A 367 -23.51 17.01 41.21
N ARG A 368 -23.05 15.76 41.06
CA ARG A 368 -21.69 15.32 40.72
C ARG A 368 -21.76 14.17 39.68
N LEU A 369 -20.61 13.88 39.03
CA LEU A 369 -20.20 12.62 38.33
C LEU A 369 -20.65 12.50 36.86
N ALA A 370 -19.98 11.84 35.91
CA ALA A 370 -18.68 11.17 35.77
C ALA A 370 -18.41 11.01 34.25
N ALA A 371 -17.13 10.92 33.84
CA ALA A 371 -16.72 10.85 32.44
C ALA A 371 -16.64 9.40 31.94
N GLY A 372 -17.28 9.13 30.79
CA GLY A 372 -17.13 7.94 29.96
C GLY A 372 -16.94 8.35 28.49
N GLU A 373 -16.12 7.57 27.78
CA GLU A 373 -15.94 7.45 26.32
C GLU A 373 -16.41 8.62 25.43
N ARG A 374 -15.46 9.43 24.95
CA ARG A 374 -15.79 10.71 24.28
C ARG A 374 -16.25 10.54 22.83
N ARG A 375 -17.55 10.73 22.59
CA ARG A 375 -18.17 10.98 21.29
C ARG A 375 -17.67 12.31 20.67
N PRO A 376 -17.83 12.55 19.36
CA PRO A 376 -17.57 13.87 18.76
C PRO A 376 -18.31 15.01 19.47
N ALA A 377 -19.52 14.77 20.01
CA ALA A 377 -20.23 15.69 20.88
C ALA A 377 -19.45 16.11 22.14
N ASP A 378 -18.57 15.27 22.67
CA ASP A 378 -17.77 15.57 23.86
C ASP A 378 -16.60 16.54 23.60
N ALA A 379 -16.39 16.91 22.33
CA ALA A 379 -15.57 18.06 21.93
C ALA A 379 -16.33 19.39 22.07
N VAL A 380 -17.66 19.35 22.21
CA VAL A 380 -18.51 20.54 22.37
C VAL A 380 -18.86 20.72 23.84
N SER A 381 -18.38 21.79 24.47
CA SER A 381 -18.70 22.07 25.88
C SER A 381 -20.19 22.36 26.09
N ASP A 382 -20.75 22.10 27.29
CA ASP A 382 -22.15 22.41 27.64
C ASP A 382 -22.50 23.88 27.38
N GLU A 383 -21.55 24.79 27.62
CA GLU A 383 -21.69 26.22 27.32
C GLU A 383 -21.85 26.46 25.80
N SER A 384 -21.02 25.81 24.99
CA SER A 384 -21.08 25.91 23.52
C SER A 384 -22.36 25.28 22.99
N ARG A 385 -22.76 24.13 23.54
CA ARG A 385 -24.00 23.43 23.22
C ARG A 385 -25.22 24.32 23.47
N LYS A 386 -25.31 24.91 24.67
CA LYS A 386 -26.36 25.86 25.00
C LYS A 386 -26.36 27.08 24.08
N HIS A 387 -25.18 27.63 23.77
CA HIS A 387 -25.05 28.78 22.89
C HIS A 387 -25.46 28.47 21.43
N ILE A 388 -25.17 27.28 20.92
CA ILE A 388 -25.56 26.85 19.56
C ILE A 388 -27.08 26.60 19.48
N LEU A 389 -27.63 25.84 20.42
CA LEU A 389 -29.03 25.40 20.38
C LEU A 389 -29.99 26.52 20.79
N ASP A 390 -29.72 27.19 21.91
CA ASP A 390 -30.66 28.10 22.56
C ASP A 390 -30.22 29.57 22.53
N GLY A 391 -28.92 29.82 22.28
CA GLY A 391 -28.33 31.15 22.27
C GLY A 391 -28.22 31.74 23.68
N ASP A 392 -27.65 32.96 23.77
CA ASP A 392 -27.59 33.69 25.03
C ASP A 392 -28.93 34.36 25.37
N ALA A 393 -29.06 34.89 26.59
CA ALA A 393 -30.29 35.45 27.17
C ALA A 393 -31.06 36.43 26.27
N THR A 394 -30.41 37.07 25.29
CA THR A 394 -31.00 38.05 24.37
C THR A 394 -30.97 37.62 22.89
N GLY A 395 -30.28 36.53 22.53
CA GLY A 395 -29.84 36.28 21.14
C GLY A 395 -30.63 35.24 20.34
N GLY A 396 -31.25 34.25 20.99
CA GLY A 396 -31.91 33.12 20.33
C GLY A 396 -30.94 32.22 19.54
N GLY A 397 -30.97 30.92 19.83
CA GLY A 397 -30.09 29.94 19.21
C GLY A 397 -30.53 29.53 17.80
N HIS A 398 -29.82 28.56 17.25
CA HIS A 398 -30.00 28.07 15.89
C HIS A 398 -30.91 26.84 15.80
N ARG A 399 -31.44 26.33 16.93
CA ARG A 399 -32.42 25.25 16.91
C ARG A 399 -33.74 25.71 16.27
N TRP A 400 -34.36 24.86 15.46
CA TRP A 400 -35.71 25.07 14.92
C TRP A 400 -36.74 25.22 16.08
N PRO A 401 -37.72 26.13 16.01
CA PRO A 401 -38.13 26.98 14.88
C PRO A 401 -37.31 28.26 14.62
N GLY A 402 -36.20 28.51 15.33
CA GLY A 402 -35.37 29.69 15.15
C GLY A 402 -36.05 31.01 15.52
N ARG A 403 -35.28 32.06 15.82
CA ARG A 403 -35.82 33.42 15.96
C ARG A 403 -35.75 34.18 14.63
N PRO A 404 -36.64 35.17 14.39
CA PRO A 404 -36.58 36.02 13.19
C PRO A 404 -35.17 36.61 12.96
N GLY A 405 -34.63 36.44 11.76
CA GLY A 405 -33.28 36.93 11.38
C GLY A 405 -32.13 35.97 11.70
N LYS A 406 -32.40 34.78 12.24
CA LYS A 406 -31.41 33.69 12.37
C LYS A 406 -31.64 32.63 11.30
N THR A 407 -30.60 31.87 10.98
CA THR A 407 -30.70 30.67 10.15
C THR A 407 -30.82 29.46 11.08
N PRO A 408 -32.01 28.86 11.22
CA PRO A 408 -32.16 27.67 12.04
C PRO A 408 -31.67 26.42 11.31
N PHE A 409 -31.21 25.42 12.07
CA PHE A 409 -31.03 24.05 11.60
C PHE A 409 -32.37 23.46 11.11
N PRO A 410 -32.36 22.45 10.23
CA PRO A 410 -33.59 21.83 9.75
C PRO A 410 -34.49 21.33 10.87
N GLU A 411 -35.80 21.43 10.69
CA GLU A 411 -36.82 21.00 11.65
C GLU A 411 -36.66 19.55 12.12
N HIS A 412 -36.15 18.68 11.24
CA HIS A 412 -35.98 17.25 11.51
C HIS A 412 -34.64 16.90 12.20
N TRP A 413 -33.77 17.87 12.50
CA TRP A 413 -32.53 17.63 13.24
C TRP A 413 -32.78 17.70 14.75
N THR A 414 -32.34 16.68 15.48
CA THR A 414 -32.35 16.67 16.95
C THR A 414 -31.18 17.47 17.52
N ASP A 415 -31.28 17.90 18.77
CA ASP A 415 -30.21 18.61 19.49
C ASP A 415 -28.89 17.83 19.46
N ASP A 416 -28.93 16.52 19.69
CA ASP A 416 -27.72 15.67 19.62
C ASP A 416 -27.15 15.60 18.21
N ARG A 417 -27.99 15.48 17.17
CA ARG A 417 -27.55 15.47 15.78
C ARG A 417 -26.86 16.78 15.38
N ILE A 418 -27.36 17.92 15.87
CA ILE A 418 -26.73 19.22 15.66
C ILE A 418 -25.33 19.22 16.29
N ILE A 419 -25.23 18.77 17.54
CA ILE A 419 -23.98 18.81 18.31
C ILE A 419 -22.95 17.80 17.80
N ASP A 420 -23.37 16.60 17.40
CA ASP A 420 -22.51 15.58 16.80
C ASP A 420 -21.91 16.09 15.48
N ASN A 421 -22.73 16.62 14.57
CA ASN A 421 -22.25 17.18 13.31
C ASN A 421 -21.30 18.37 13.51
N VAL A 422 -21.56 19.23 14.50
CA VAL A 422 -20.65 20.34 14.84
C VAL A 422 -19.34 19.82 15.45
N GLY A 423 -19.42 18.83 16.34
CA GLY A 423 -18.28 18.15 16.92
C GLY A 423 -17.40 17.52 15.85
N GLU A 424 -17.99 16.84 14.88
CA GLU A 424 -17.31 16.24 13.73
C GLU A 424 -16.51 17.25 12.91
N VAL A 425 -17.06 18.44 12.64
CA VAL A 425 -16.33 19.49 11.89
C VAL A 425 -15.08 19.92 12.67
N VAL A 426 -15.14 20.00 13.99
CA VAL A 426 -14.01 20.42 14.82
C VAL A 426 -13.00 19.29 15.03
N SER A 427 -13.45 18.05 15.13
CA SER A 427 -12.58 16.88 15.27
C SER A 427 -12.04 16.36 13.93
N SER A 428 -12.60 16.81 12.80
CA SER A 428 -12.22 16.36 11.46
C SER A 428 -10.85 16.93 11.04
N PRO A 429 -9.88 16.06 10.70
CA PRO A 429 -8.55 16.49 10.26
C PRO A 429 -8.54 17.01 8.81
N THR A 430 -9.65 16.89 8.08
CA THR A 430 -9.80 17.41 6.72
C THR A 430 -10.49 18.76 6.68
N THR A 431 -10.90 19.28 7.85
CA THR A 431 -11.58 20.56 7.94
C THR A 431 -10.67 21.69 7.50
N ARG A 432 -11.11 22.41 6.47
CA ARG A 432 -10.41 23.60 5.98
C ARG A 432 -10.82 24.81 6.81
N TRP A 433 -9.90 25.32 7.60
CA TRP A 433 -10.11 26.49 8.43
C TRP A 433 -9.71 27.78 7.72
N HIS A 434 -10.45 28.84 7.97
CA HIS A 434 -10.21 30.19 7.46
C HIS A 434 -10.08 31.17 8.62
N VAL A 435 -9.10 32.06 8.55
CA VAL A 435 -8.86 33.05 9.60
C VAL A 435 -9.99 34.09 9.64
N GLN A 436 -10.59 34.28 10.81
CA GLN A 436 -11.49 35.40 11.08
C GLN A 436 -10.80 36.52 11.88
N THR A 437 -9.97 36.19 12.86
CA THR A 437 -9.15 37.17 13.61
C THR A 437 -7.71 36.70 13.74
N GLY A 438 -6.77 37.64 13.70
CA GLY A 438 -5.33 37.36 13.77
C GLY A 438 -4.71 37.12 12.39
N GLY A 439 -3.44 36.70 12.38
CA GLY A 439 -2.65 36.45 11.16
C GLY A 439 -2.46 34.96 10.83
N GLY A 440 -3.31 34.09 11.38
CA GLY A 440 -3.24 32.63 11.19
C GLY A 440 -2.51 31.84 12.28
N ALA A 441 -1.96 32.50 13.29
CA ALA A 441 -1.49 31.85 14.52
C ALA A 441 -2.65 31.60 15.50
N LYS A 442 -2.46 30.71 16.49
CA LYS A 442 -3.47 30.38 17.53
C LYS A 442 -3.82 31.56 18.44
N TYR A 443 -2.94 32.55 18.54
CA TYR A 443 -3.15 33.79 19.27
C TYR A 443 -2.94 35.01 18.38
N THR A 444 -3.69 36.07 18.63
CA THR A 444 -3.51 37.40 18.01
C THR A 444 -2.27 38.10 18.57
N ARG A 445 -1.80 39.16 17.90
CA ARG A 445 -0.65 39.98 18.36
C ARG A 445 -0.86 40.56 19.76
N SER A 446 -2.10 40.75 20.20
CA SER A 446 -2.45 41.21 21.55
C SER A 446 -2.67 40.09 22.58
N GLY A 447 -2.28 38.84 22.26
CA GLY A 447 -2.37 37.69 23.17
C GLY A 447 -3.77 37.08 23.34
N LYS A 448 -4.79 37.56 22.61
CA LYS A 448 -6.14 36.97 22.65
C LYS A 448 -6.22 35.74 21.73
N PRO A 449 -7.00 34.70 22.06
CA PRO A 449 -7.26 33.57 21.16
C PRO A 449 -7.69 34.05 19.77
N ALA A 450 -7.10 33.48 18.72
CA ALA A 450 -7.54 33.70 17.35
C ALA A 450 -8.88 32.98 17.12
N VAL A 451 -9.68 33.49 16.19
CA VAL A 451 -10.97 32.91 15.81
C VAL A 451 -10.88 32.47 14.37
N TRP A 452 -11.20 31.22 14.11
CA TRP A 452 -11.20 30.61 12.78
C TRP A 452 -12.61 30.14 12.42
N ARG A 453 -12.90 30.02 11.13
CA ARG A 453 -14.17 29.53 10.59
C ARG A 453 -13.96 28.40 9.61
N ALA A 454 -14.83 27.41 9.61
CA ALA A 454 -14.90 26.39 8.58
C ALA A 454 -16.31 26.36 7.98
N TRP A 455 -16.40 25.99 6.70
CA TRP A 455 -17.67 25.70 6.03
C TRP A 455 -17.63 24.27 5.52
N GLU A 456 -18.48 23.40 6.05
CA GLU A 456 -18.56 21.99 5.65
C GLU A 456 -20.00 21.58 5.41
N VAL A 457 -20.22 20.65 4.49
CA VAL A 457 -21.52 20.03 4.28
C VAL A 457 -21.58 18.77 5.13
N ARG A 458 -22.56 18.71 6.04
CA ARG A 458 -22.82 17.57 6.90
C ARG A 458 -24.30 17.23 6.80
N ASP A 459 -24.61 15.96 6.54
CA ASP A 459 -25.99 15.51 6.36
C ASP A 459 -26.81 16.36 5.36
N GLY A 460 -26.16 16.86 4.30
CA GLY A 460 -26.79 17.69 3.27
C GLY A 460 -27.00 19.16 3.64
N VAL A 461 -26.56 19.62 4.81
CA VAL A 461 -26.63 21.03 5.25
C VAL A 461 -25.23 21.62 5.30
N ARG A 462 -25.04 22.80 4.70
CA ARG A 462 -23.77 23.53 4.80
C ARG A 462 -23.71 24.29 6.12
N LEU A 463 -22.80 23.87 6.99
CA LEU A 463 -22.58 24.43 8.32
C LEU A 463 -21.40 25.39 8.29
N ARG A 464 -21.53 26.55 8.93
CA ARG A 464 -20.41 27.36 9.35
C ARG A 464 -20.12 27.13 10.83
N VAL A 465 -18.90 26.70 11.14
CA VAL A 465 -18.42 26.52 12.52
C VAL A 465 -17.38 27.59 12.85
N VAL A 466 -17.54 28.26 13.99
CA VAL A 466 -16.63 29.30 14.50
C VAL A 466 -15.89 28.76 15.72
N TRP A 467 -14.57 28.68 15.64
CA TRP A 467 -13.73 27.94 16.60
C TRP A 467 -12.50 28.74 17.04
N GLU A 468 -12.10 28.56 18.30
CA GLU A 468 -10.88 29.11 18.88
C GLU A 468 -9.83 28.01 19.06
N PRO A 469 -8.82 27.90 18.16
CA PRO A 469 -7.82 26.82 18.21
C PRO A 469 -6.96 26.81 19.47
N ALA A 470 -6.78 27.95 20.13
CA ALA A 470 -5.97 28.06 21.34
C ALA A 470 -6.65 27.45 22.57
N THR A 471 -7.99 27.51 22.64
CA THR A 471 -8.78 27.12 23.81
C THR A 471 -9.62 25.87 23.54
N GLY A 472 -9.76 25.47 22.27
CA GLY A 472 -10.67 24.41 21.83
C GLY A 472 -12.14 24.83 21.83
N ARG A 473 -12.45 26.10 22.15
CA ARG A 473 -13.83 26.58 22.32
C ARG A 473 -14.54 26.74 20.97
N ILE A 474 -15.73 26.18 20.85
CA ILE A 474 -16.64 26.46 19.74
C ILE A 474 -17.46 27.69 20.12
N ARG A 475 -17.27 28.80 19.39
CA ARG A 475 -17.99 30.05 19.68
C ARG A 475 -19.42 30.00 19.19
N SER A 476 -19.66 29.41 18.03
CA SER A 476 -20.99 29.30 17.41
C SER A 476 -20.93 28.33 16.23
N ALA A 477 -22.07 27.75 15.85
CA ALA A 477 -22.21 26.95 14.65
C ALA A 477 -23.65 27.05 14.12
N PHE A 478 -23.81 27.19 12.80
CA PHE A 478 -25.12 27.35 12.18
C PHE A 478 -25.12 27.11 10.67
N PRO A 479 -26.28 26.81 10.06
CA PRO A 479 -26.39 26.73 8.60
C PRO A 479 -26.05 28.06 7.93
N ASP A 480 -25.17 28.02 6.93
CA ASP A 480 -24.68 29.20 6.22
C ASP A 480 -24.36 28.85 4.76
N ASP A 481 -25.21 29.32 3.86
CA ASP A 481 -25.02 29.16 2.41
C ASP A 481 -24.14 30.26 1.79
N GLY A 482 -23.66 31.21 2.60
CA GLY A 482 -22.78 32.28 2.16
C GLY A 482 -21.43 31.76 1.61
N PRO A 483 -20.71 32.57 0.81
CA PRO A 483 -19.38 32.19 0.33
C PRO A 483 -18.40 32.01 1.50
N ALA A 484 -17.49 31.04 1.38
CA ALA A 484 -16.40 30.91 2.34
C ALA A 484 -15.46 32.12 2.19
N MET A 485 -15.11 32.76 3.31
CA MET A 485 -14.33 34.01 3.33
C MET A 485 -13.15 33.89 4.29
N GLY A 486 -12.01 34.48 3.90
CA GLY A 486 -10.79 34.53 4.70
C GLY A 486 -9.68 33.60 4.20
N ALA A 487 -8.45 33.89 4.60
CA ALA A 487 -7.27 33.11 4.22
C ALA A 487 -7.29 31.72 4.89
N VAL A 488 -6.91 30.69 4.13
CA VAL A 488 -6.86 29.30 4.61
C VAL A 488 -5.71 29.11 5.60
N VAL A 489 -5.97 28.37 6.68
CA VAL A 489 -5.00 28.03 7.72
C VAL A 489 -5.04 26.55 8.06
N ALA A 490 -3.88 26.01 8.41
CA ALA A 490 -3.74 24.65 8.91
C ALA A 490 -3.89 24.65 10.45
N PRO A 491 -4.70 23.73 11.02
CA PRO A 491 -4.92 23.59 12.47
C PRO A 491 -3.68 23.28 13.33
#